data_AF-A0A1D1VTT8-F1
#
_entry.id   AF-A0A1D1VTT8-F1
#
_cell.length_a   1.000
_cell.length_b   1.000
_cell.length_c   1.000
_cell.angle_alpha   90.00
_cell.angle_beta   90.00
_cell.angle_gamma   90.00
#
_symmetry.space_group_name_H-M   'P 1'
#
loop_
_entity.id
_entity.type
_entity.pdbx_description
1 polymer ?
#
loop_
_entity_poly.entity_id
_entity_poly.type
_entity_poly.pdbx_seq_one_letter_code
_entity_poly.pdbx_strand_id
1 'polypeptide(L)'
;MARAALVTWYNHFKISLTPLIYLQNLTAFVQQQAAIRIRNFVFPRTYFVLSDIFYAQRQHGIPLPPWVTPSVEKDINFLSDLWSVYMLGGVNRTAESANKRIKLHGGKLLRTIMEVLTRKVNGSTLDSSHDENIGVTSSAFGLYPFRNKDTPGHIGYASAIVWELFNNDSARIVFKKKRPEEPMGNPDVLVHPECAEFCPLAKLLQLSMPYFMSEGEWLQRCHTPTVPKGPTEAAKYDIDNPNA
;
A
#
# COMPACT_ATOMS: atom_id res chain seq x y z
N MET A 1 -6.41 21.82 -8.99
CA MET A 1 -6.78 20.84 -7.94
C MET A 1 -5.58 20.04 -7.41
N ALA A 2 -4.66 19.52 -8.24
CA ALA A 2 -3.45 18.83 -7.78
C ALA A 2 -2.56 19.65 -6.80
N ARG A 3 -2.46 20.97 -7.02
CA ARG A 3 -1.68 21.90 -6.18
C ARG A 3 -2.19 21.98 -4.73
N ALA A 4 -3.51 21.90 -4.52
CA ALA A 4 -4.10 21.93 -3.18
C ALA A 4 -3.94 20.58 -2.48
N ALA A 5 -4.21 19.47 -3.18
CA ALA A 5 -4.04 18.12 -2.64
C ALA A 5 -2.59 17.83 -2.21
N LEU A 6 -1.59 18.23 -3.01
CA LEU A 6 -0.18 18.04 -2.68
C LEU A 6 0.28 18.89 -1.49
N VAL A 7 -0.15 20.15 -1.39
CA VAL A 7 0.24 21.05 -0.28
C VAL A 7 -0.38 20.61 1.05
N THR A 8 -1.66 20.22 1.06
CA THR A 8 -2.32 19.68 2.26
C THR A 8 -1.71 18.34 2.67
N TRP A 9 -1.29 17.51 1.71
CA TRP A 9 -0.60 16.23 1.92
C TRP A 9 0.89 16.39 2.31
N TYR A 10 1.49 17.57 2.31
CA TYR A 10 2.87 17.73 2.80
C TYR A 10 2.90 18.34 4.20
N ASN A 11 2.04 19.32 4.44
CA ASN A 11 1.89 19.96 5.75
C ASN A 11 1.44 18.98 6.83
N HIS A 12 0.72 17.91 6.47
CA HIS A 12 0.30 16.87 7.42
C HIS A 12 1.41 15.88 7.81
N PHE A 13 2.52 15.84 7.07
CA PHE A 13 3.53 14.77 7.18
C PHE A 13 4.95 15.26 7.47
N LYS A 14 5.14 16.57 7.72
CA LYS A 14 6.43 17.19 8.12
C LYS A 14 7.61 16.79 7.22
N ILE A 15 7.37 16.61 5.93
CA ILE A 15 8.43 16.37 4.94
C ILE A 15 8.94 17.75 4.46
N SER A 16 10.26 17.90 4.28
CA SER A 16 10.91 19.13 3.79
C SER A 16 10.20 19.70 2.54
N LEU A 17 10.29 21.02 2.33
CA LEU A 17 9.69 21.75 1.20
C LEU A 17 10.39 21.47 -0.15
N THR A 18 11.66 21.09 -0.16
CA THR A 18 12.44 20.76 -1.37
C THR A 18 11.83 19.59 -2.17
N PRO A 19 11.39 18.49 -1.54
CA PRO A 19 10.60 17.44 -2.19
C PRO A 19 9.34 17.90 -2.93
N LEU A 20 8.68 18.99 -2.50
CA LEU A 20 7.40 19.42 -3.07
C LEU A 20 7.55 19.94 -4.52
N ILE A 21 8.58 20.75 -4.76
CA ILE A 21 8.87 21.33 -6.08
C ILE A 21 9.32 20.21 -7.03
N TYR A 22 10.12 19.28 -6.53
CA TYR A 22 10.57 18.12 -7.29
C TYR A 22 9.40 17.27 -7.78
N LEU A 23 8.46 16.93 -6.90
CA LEU A 23 7.28 16.14 -7.26
C LEU A 23 6.32 16.86 -8.22
N GLN A 24 6.20 18.19 -8.09
CA GLN A 24 5.40 18.99 -9.02
C GLN A 24 6.00 18.97 -10.43
N ASN A 25 7.32 19.13 -10.53
CA ASN A 25 8.03 19.08 -11.81
C ASN A 25 7.93 17.70 -12.45
N LEU A 26 8.12 16.63 -11.67
CA LEU A 26 7.96 15.26 -12.16
C LEU A 26 6.53 14.98 -12.63
N THR A 27 5.52 15.42 -11.88
CA THR A 27 4.12 15.21 -12.26
C THR A 27 3.78 15.91 -13.57
N ALA A 28 4.22 17.16 -13.74
CA ALA A 28 4.01 17.90 -14.98
C ALA A 28 4.72 17.22 -16.16
N PHE A 29 5.96 16.76 -15.95
CA PHE A 29 6.73 16.01 -16.94
C PHE A 29 6.02 14.72 -17.35
N VAL A 30 5.60 13.88 -16.39
CA VAL A 30 4.91 12.62 -16.67
C VAL A 30 3.58 12.85 -17.38
N GLN A 31 2.79 13.86 -16.98
CA GLN A 31 1.54 14.19 -17.66
C GLN A 31 1.75 14.58 -19.12
N GLN A 32 2.80 15.37 -19.40
CA GLN A 32 3.16 15.77 -20.75
C GLN A 32 3.58 14.57 -21.60
N GLN A 33 4.44 13.70 -21.06
CA GLN A 33 5.05 12.60 -21.80
C GLN A 33 4.10 11.41 -22.00
N ALA A 34 3.30 11.07 -20.98
CA ALA A 34 2.40 9.92 -21.03
C ALA A 34 1.09 10.20 -21.79
N ALA A 35 0.91 11.42 -22.32
CA ALA A 35 -0.35 11.90 -22.91
C ALA A 35 -1.58 11.69 -22.00
N ILE A 36 -1.36 11.57 -20.69
CA ILE A 36 -2.43 11.42 -19.70
C ILE A 36 -3.02 12.81 -19.49
N ARG A 37 -4.24 13.03 -20.01
CA ARG A 37 -4.97 14.29 -19.77
C ARG A 37 -5.06 14.55 -18.27
N ILE A 38 -4.76 15.79 -17.85
CA ILE A 38 -4.70 16.24 -16.45
C ILE A 38 -5.95 15.86 -15.64
N ARG A 39 -7.13 15.78 -16.28
CA ARG A 39 -8.39 15.38 -15.63
C ARG A 39 -8.41 13.93 -15.13
N ASN A 40 -7.52 13.08 -15.64
CA ASN A 40 -7.43 11.65 -15.29
C ASN A 40 -6.24 11.32 -14.37
N PHE A 41 -5.42 12.32 -14.03
CA PHE A 41 -4.29 12.11 -13.13
C PHE A 41 -4.75 12.14 -11.67
N VAL A 42 -4.86 10.96 -11.07
CA VAL A 42 -5.28 10.78 -9.67
C VAL A 42 -4.03 10.46 -8.86
N PHE A 43 -3.49 11.45 -8.15
CA PHE A 43 -2.35 11.25 -7.27
C PHE A 43 -2.76 10.49 -5.99
N PRO A 44 -1.97 9.52 -5.49
CA PRO A 44 -0.82 8.86 -6.14
C PRO A 44 -1.17 7.64 -7.01
N ARG A 45 -2.45 7.27 -7.16
CA ARG A 45 -2.92 6.11 -7.95
C ARG A 45 -2.37 6.03 -9.36
N THR A 46 -2.20 7.16 -10.06
CA THR A 46 -1.63 7.15 -11.42
C THR A 46 -0.18 6.67 -11.43
N TYR A 47 0.61 6.97 -10.39
CA TYR A 47 1.98 6.45 -10.27
C TYR A 47 2.01 4.95 -10.01
N PHE A 48 1.06 4.44 -9.23
CA PHE A 48 0.86 3.00 -9.05
C PHE A 48 0.60 2.29 -10.39
N VAL A 49 -0.33 2.82 -11.19
CA VAL A 49 -0.63 2.27 -12.53
C VAL A 49 0.57 2.33 -13.47
N LEU A 50 1.31 3.45 -13.48
CA LEU A 50 2.51 3.56 -14.32
C LEU A 50 3.61 2.59 -13.88
N SER A 51 3.82 2.43 -12.58
CA SER A 51 4.75 1.45 -12.01
C SER A 51 4.40 0.03 -12.43
N ASP A 52 3.12 -0.34 -12.37
CA ASP A 52 2.66 -1.68 -12.77
C ASP A 52 2.86 -1.92 -14.27
N ILE A 53 2.51 -0.94 -15.12
CA ILE A 53 2.76 -1.02 -16.58
C ILE A 53 4.25 -1.19 -16.88
N PHE A 54 5.10 -0.35 -16.29
CA PHE A 54 6.54 -0.42 -16.55
C PHE A 54 7.14 -1.73 -16.07
N TYR A 55 6.73 -2.20 -14.89
CA TYR A 55 7.13 -3.49 -14.39
C TYR A 55 6.71 -4.61 -15.36
N ALA A 56 5.44 -4.67 -15.76
CA ALA A 56 4.97 -5.68 -16.70
C ALA A 56 5.74 -5.65 -18.03
N GLN A 57 5.96 -4.47 -18.61
CA GLN A 57 6.76 -4.32 -19.82
C GLN A 57 8.18 -4.89 -19.66
N ARG A 58 8.86 -4.58 -18.54
CA ARG A 58 10.19 -5.12 -18.23
C ARG A 58 10.19 -6.64 -18.19
N GLN A 59 9.19 -7.24 -17.55
CA GLN A 59 9.07 -8.70 -17.42
C GLN A 59 8.83 -9.40 -18.75
N HIS A 60 8.21 -8.72 -19.70
CA HIS A 60 7.94 -9.25 -21.04
C HIS A 60 8.95 -8.80 -22.10
N GLY A 61 10.06 -8.16 -21.71
CA GLY A 61 11.08 -7.67 -22.66
C GLY A 61 10.58 -6.57 -23.58
N ILE A 62 9.47 -5.91 -23.23
CA ILE A 62 8.91 -4.79 -23.97
C ILE A 62 9.68 -3.52 -23.56
N PRO A 63 10.25 -2.75 -24.52
CA PRO A 63 10.97 -1.54 -24.19
C PRO A 63 10.04 -0.49 -23.55
N LEU A 64 10.54 0.18 -22.51
CA LEU A 64 9.84 1.31 -21.91
C LEU A 64 9.86 2.53 -22.84
N PRO A 65 8.92 3.48 -22.69
CA PRO A 65 8.95 4.72 -23.45
C PRO A 65 10.29 5.47 -23.28
N PRO A 66 10.82 6.15 -24.31
CA PRO A 66 12.15 6.77 -24.27
C PRO A 66 12.38 7.80 -23.17
N TRP A 67 11.31 8.42 -22.67
CA TRP A 67 11.36 9.40 -21.58
C TRP A 67 11.53 8.76 -20.19
N VAL A 68 11.30 7.44 -20.07
CA VAL A 68 11.44 6.68 -18.82
C VAL A 68 12.91 6.29 -18.63
N THR A 69 13.69 7.23 -18.12
CA THR A 69 15.06 6.96 -17.68
C THR A 69 15.06 6.16 -16.37
N PRO A 70 16.18 5.49 -15.99
CA PRO A 70 16.27 4.79 -14.70
C PRO A 70 15.95 5.67 -13.49
N SER A 71 16.26 6.98 -13.56
CA SER A 71 15.91 7.94 -12.51
C SER A 71 14.40 8.19 -12.44
N VAL A 72 13.76 8.37 -13.59
CA VAL A 72 12.31 8.60 -13.68
C VAL A 72 11.55 7.36 -13.21
N GLU A 73 11.98 6.17 -13.63
CA GLU A 73 11.43 4.89 -13.18
C GLU A 73 11.54 4.75 -11.65
N LYS A 74 12.71 5.06 -11.08
CA LYS A 74 12.93 5.05 -9.62
C LYS A 74 11.96 5.99 -8.89
N ASP A 75 11.77 7.20 -9.38
CA ASP A 75 10.86 8.16 -8.76
C ASP A 75 9.39 7.73 -8.87
N ILE A 76 8.99 7.16 -10.02
CA ILE A 76 7.64 6.63 -10.22
C ILE A 76 7.37 5.46 -9.27
N ASN A 77 8.33 4.54 -9.11
CA ASN A 77 8.22 3.43 -8.16
C ASN A 77 8.13 3.93 -6.72
N PHE A 78 8.93 4.93 -6.34
CA PHE A 78 8.83 5.56 -5.02
C PHE A 78 7.43 6.19 -4.79
N LEU A 79 6.86 6.84 -5.81
CA LEU A 79 5.53 7.43 -5.73
C LEU A 79 4.40 6.39 -5.78
N SER A 80 4.64 5.24 -6.41
CA SER A 80 3.75 4.07 -6.35
C SER A 80 3.69 3.51 -4.92
N ASP A 81 4.83 3.40 -4.23
CA ASP A 81 4.87 2.97 -2.83
C ASP A 81 4.08 3.91 -1.91
N LEU A 82 3.97 5.21 -2.24
CA LEU A 82 3.06 6.14 -1.57
C LEU A 82 1.59 5.75 -1.65
N TRP A 83 1.17 5.08 -2.73
CA TRP A 83 -0.19 4.59 -2.85
C TRP A 83 -0.42 3.36 -1.97
N SER A 84 0.34 2.28 -2.20
CA SER A 84 0.10 0.97 -1.55
C SER A 84 0.37 0.99 -0.04
N VAL A 85 1.35 1.76 0.41
CA VAL A 85 1.76 1.80 1.82
C VAL A 85 1.11 2.95 2.55
N TYR A 86 1.23 4.15 2.00
CA TYR A 86 0.98 5.36 2.76
C TYR A 86 -0.48 5.80 2.73
N MET A 87 -1.20 5.53 1.65
CA MET A 87 -2.65 5.82 1.59
C MET A 87 -3.49 4.76 2.31
N LEU A 88 -3.06 3.49 2.28
CA LEU A 88 -3.76 2.37 2.92
C LEU A 88 -3.36 2.18 4.38
N GLY A 89 -2.06 2.27 4.69
CA GLY A 89 -1.50 2.07 6.04
C GLY A 89 -1.27 3.35 6.84
N GLY A 90 -1.24 4.53 6.19
CA GLY A 90 -0.96 5.80 6.86
C GLY A 90 0.53 6.05 7.17
N VAL A 91 0.99 7.27 6.93
CA VAL A 91 2.40 7.68 7.07
C VAL A 91 2.86 7.81 8.53
N ASN A 92 1.93 8.09 9.46
CA ASN A 92 2.23 8.31 10.86
C ASN A 92 1.47 7.32 11.75
N ARG A 93 2.14 6.25 12.19
CA ARG A 93 1.58 5.18 13.04
C ARG A 93 1.01 5.67 14.37
N THR A 94 1.35 6.89 14.80
CA THR A 94 0.82 7.50 16.03
C THR A 94 -0.37 8.42 15.79
N ALA A 95 -0.66 8.76 14.53
CA ALA A 95 -1.84 9.54 14.20
C ALA A 95 -3.07 8.63 14.25
N GLU A 96 -4.07 9.02 15.04
CA GLU A 96 -5.36 8.33 15.15
C GLU A 96 -5.99 8.04 13.76
N SER A 97 -5.74 8.91 12.78
CA SER A 97 -6.18 8.75 11.40
C SER A 97 -5.48 7.61 10.64
N ALA A 98 -4.20 7.34 10.89
CA ALA A 98 -3.50 6.19 10.30
C ALA A 98 -4.02 4.88 10.89
N ASN A 99 -4.22 4.84 12.21
CA ASN A 99 -4.79 3.67 12.89
C ASN A 99 -6.18 3.34 12.34
N LYS A 100 -7.03 4.34 12.09
CA LYS A 100 -8.35 4.13 11.46
C LYS A 100 -8.25 3.52 10.05
N ARG A 101 -7.29 3.96 9.22
CA ARG A 101 -7.09 3.42 7.87
C ARG A 101 -6.61 1.98 7.90
N ILE A 102 -5.58 1.69 8.70
CA ILE A 102 -5.10 0.31 8.90
C ILE A 102 -6.23 -0.59 9.38
N LYS A 103 -7.00 -0.12 10.37
CA LYS A 103 -8.13 -0.87 10.93
C LYS A 103 -9.17 -1.22 9.85
N LEU A 104 -9.51 -0.28 8.98
CA LEU A 104 -10.49 -0.47 7.90
C LEU A 104 -9.98 -1.35 6.75
N HIS A 105 -8.72 -1.21 6.35
CA HIS A 105 -8.15 -1.92 5.21
C HIS A 105 -7.56 -3.29 5.57
N GLY A 106 -6.79 -3.35 6.66
CA GLY A 106 -6.04 -4.54 7.07
C GLY A 106 -6.57 -5.22 8.34
N GLY A 107 -7.43 -4.55 9.12
CA GLY A 107 -7.77 -5.01 10.47
C GLY A 107 -8.38 -6.41 10.55
N LYS A 108 -9.18 -6.82 9.56
CA LYS A 108 -9.70 -8.19 9.45
C LYS A 108 -8.58 -9.20 9.19
N LEU A 109 -7.71 -8.93 8.21
CA LEU A 109 -6.57 -9.78 7.87
C LEU A 109 -5.61 -9.94 9.07
N LEU A 110 -5.26 -8.84 9.74
CA LEU A 110 -4.38 -8.87 10.91
C LEU A 110 -4.95 -9.73 12.03
N ARG A 111 -6.25 -9.59 12.29
CA ARG A 111 -6.95 -10.41 13.27
C ARG A 111 -6.91 -11.88 12.88
N THR A 112 -7.19 -12.22 11.62
CA THR A 112 -7.13 -13.60 11.12
C THR A 112 -5.74 -14.21 11.28
N ILE A 113 -4.68 -13.49 10.91
CA ILE A 113 -3.29 -13.95 11.10
C ILE A 113 -3.03 -14.26 12.58
N MET A 114 -3.40 -13.35 13.48
CA MET A 114 -3.17 -13.52 14.91
C MET A 114 -4.02 -14.64 15.53
N GLU A 115 -5.25 -14.85 15.05
CA GLU A 115 -6.08 -15.98 15.46
C GLU A 115 -5.46 -17.32 15.02
N VAL A 116 -4.92 -17.40 13.81
CA VAL A 116 -4.23 -18.61 13.32
C VAL A 116 -2.99 -18.92 14.16
N LEU A 117 -2.14 -17.91 14.42
CA LEU A 117 -0.96 -18.07 15.27
C LEU A 117 -1.34 -18.49 16.70
N THR A 118 -2.35 -17.84 17.29
CA THR A 118 -2.76 -18.12 18.68
C THR A 118 -3.43 -19.48 18.84
N ARG A 119 -4.14 -19.97 17.82
CA ARG A 119 -4.71 -21.33 17.80
C ARG A 119 -3.66 -22.41 17.62
N LYS A 120 -2.41 -22.06 17.34
CA LYS A 120 -1.31 -23.00 17.09
C LYS A 120 -1.72 -24.06 16.05
N VAL A 121 -2.34 -23.62 14.96
CA VAL A 121 -2.83 -24.53 13.90
C VAL A 121 -1.66 -25.36 13.39
N ASN A 122 -1.78 -26.68 13.46
CA ASN A 122 -0.74 -27.58 12.96
C ASN A 122 -0.65 -27.46 11.43
N GLY A 123 0.56 -27.20 10.93
CA GLY A 123 0.84 -27.08 9.49
C GLY A 123 0.99 -25.64 9.02
N SER A 124 0.84 -25.43 7.72
CA SER A 124 1.00 -24.11 7.08
C SER A 124 -0.34 -23.64 6.52
N THR A 125 -0.71 -22.40 6.86
CA THR A 125 -1.84 -21.69 6.24
C THR A 125 -1.28 -20.74 5.18
N LEU A 126 -1.86 -20.77 3.99
CA LEU A 126 -1.47 -19.89 2.89
C LEU A 126 -2.66 -19.01 2.49
N ASP A 127 -2.43 -17.71 2.43
CA ASP A 127 -3.38 -16.71 1.95
C ASP A 127 -2.81 -16.07 0.68
N SER A 128 -3.49 -16.29 -0.45
CA SER A 128 -3.12 -15.69 -1.73
C SER A 128 -3.81 -14.35 -1.85
N SER A 129 -3.02 -13.27 -1.86
CA SER A 129 -3.53 -11.91 -1.76
C SER A 129 -2.83 -10.96 -2.74
N HIS A 130 -3.12 -9.67 -2.62
CA HIS A 130 -2.51 -8.63 -3.43
C HIS A 130 -1.40 -7.89 -2.65
N ASP A 131 -0.58 -7.14 -3.37
CA ASP A 131 0.51 -6.35 -2.82
C ASP A 131 0.03 -5.32 -1.79
N GLU A 132 -1.20 -4.81 -1.91
CA GLU A 132 -1.81 -3.94 -0.91
C GLU A 132 -1.93 -4.62 0.47
N ASN A 133 -2.17 -5.93 0.51
CA ASN A 133 -2.26 -6.70 1.76
C ASN A 133 -0.90 -6.79 2.45
N ILE A 134 0.18 -6.96 1.68
CA ILE A 134 1.56 -6.89 2.21
C ILE A 134 1.86 -5.46 2.69
N GLY A 135 1.44 -4.44 1.93
CA GLY A 135 1.61 -3.03 2.29
C GLY A 135 0.93 -2.66 3.62
N VAL A 136 -0.35 -3.01 3.79
CA VAL A 136 -1.11 -2.69 5.00
C VAL A 136 -0.62 -3.47 6.22
N THR A 137 -0.27 -4.75 6.08
CA THR A 137 0.27 -5.58 7.17
C THR A 137 1.64 -5.06 7.62
N SER A 138 2.53 -4.77 6.67
CA SER A 138 3.85 -4.18 6.93
C SER A 138 3.74 -2.80 7.58
N SER A 139 2.72 -2.02 7.23
CA SER A 139 2.48 -0.70 7.83
C SER A 139 2.00 -0.80 9.28
N ALA A 140 1.09 -1.74 9.57
CA ALA A 140 0.50 -1.96 10.89
C ALA A 140 1.54 -2.36 11.94
N PHE A 141 2.35 -3.38 11.63
CA PHE A 141 3.44 -3.85 12.48
C PHE A 141 4.73 -3.06 12.30
N GLY A 142 4.67 -2.14 11.35
CA GLY A 142 5.72 -1.22 11.17
C GLY A 142 7.07 -1.79 10.74
N LEU A 143 6.98 -2.87 9.99
CA LEU A 143 8.05 -3.79 9.64
C LEU A 143 8.95 -3.28 8.53
N TYR A 144 8.52 -2.26 7.80
CA TYR A 144 9.24 -1.79 6.63
C TYR A 144 9.52 -0.29 6.70
N PRO A 145 10.77 0.14 6.49
CA PRO A 145 11.16 1.54 6.48
C PRO A 145 10.92 2.15 5.10
N PHE A 146 9.66 2.40 4.73
CA PHE A 146 9.28 3.04 3.46
C PHE A 146 9.77 4.50 3.30
N ARG A 147 10.64 4.98 4.19
CA ARG A 147 11.01 6.40 4.32
C ARG A 147 12.10 6.86 3.35
N ASN A 148 12.76 5.95 2.64
CA ASN A 148 13.88 6.30 1.76
C ASN A 148 13.63 5.84 0.32
N LYS A 149 13.75 6.77 -0.65
CA LYS A 149 13.75 6.50 -2.10
C LYS A 149 14.84 5.51 -2.54
N ASP A 150 15.90 5.37 -1.74
CA ASP A 150 17.01 4.45 -2.01
C ASP A 150 16.75 3.04 -1.46
N THR A 151 15.69 2.86 -0.67
CA THR A 151 15.22 1.55 -0.22
C THR A 151 13.94 1.25 -1.00
N PRO A 152 13.97 0.43 -2.07
CA PRO A 152 12.79 0.19 -2.89
C PRO A 152 11.73 -0.50 -2.04
N GLY A 153 10.63 0.19 -1.75
CA GLY A 153 9.46 -0.35 -1.08
C GLY A 153 8.59 -1.22 -2.00
N HIS A 154 8.98 -1.37 -3.26
CA HIS A 154 8.26 -2.15 -4.24
C HIS A 154 8.10 -3.60 -3.79
N ILE A 155 6.85 -3.96 -3.54
CA ILE A 155 6.39 -5.30 -3.22
C ILE A 155 6.42 -6.07 -4.55
N GLY A 156 7.47 -6.85 -4.75
CA GLY A 156 7.67 -7.60 -5.98
C GLY A 156 6.59 -8.67 -6.20
N TYR A 157 6.40 -9.07 -7.45
CA TYR A 157 5.54 -10.21 -7.78
C TYR A 157 6.00 -11.46 -7.04
N ALA A 158 5.03 -12.27 -6.59
CA ALA A 158 5.26 -13.47 -5.79
C ALA A 158 6.07 -13.25 -4.51
N SER A 159 6.14 -12.01 -4.03
CA SER A 159 6.63 -11.72 -2.69
C SER A 159 5.66 -12.27 -1.64
N ALA A 160 6.19 -12.53 -0.44
CA ALA A 160 5.39 -13.08 0.65
C ALA A 160 5.89 -12.53 1.99
N ILE A 161 4.94 -12.24 2.88
CA ILE A 161 5.20 -12.11 4.31
C ILE A 161 4.89 -13.44 4.98
N VAL A 162 5.86 -14.01 5.68
CA VAL A 162 5.71 -15.29 6.36
C VAL A 162 5.79 -15.06 7.86
N TRP A 163 4.79 -15.58 8.57
CA TRP A 163 4.69 -15.54 10.01
C TRP A 163 4.99 -16.93 10.56
N GLU A 164 6.11 -17.07 11.24
CA GLU A 164 6.60 -18.34 11.76
C GLU A 164 6.31 -18.39 13.26
N LEU A 165 5.62 -19.43 13.71
CA LEU A 165 5.38 -19.71 15.13
C LEU A 165 6.32 -20.83 15.60
N PHE A 166 6.99 -20.61 16.73
CA PHE A 166 7.90 -21.56 17.35
C PHE A 166 7.30 -22.19 18.60
N ASN A 167 7.76 -23.40 18.94
CA ASN A 167 7.24 -24.18 20.08
C ASN A 167 7.38 -23.48 21.45
N ASN A 168 8.27 -22.50 21.56
CA ASN A 168 8.47 -21.70 22.77
C ASN A 168 7.54 -20.47 22.85
N ASP A 169 6.46 -20.44 22.06
CA ASP A 169 5.53 -19.30 21.97
C ASP A 169 6.20 -17.98 21.57
N SER A 170 7.26 -18.08 20.76
CA SER A 170 7.80 -16.94 20.02
C SER A 170 7.38 -16.99 18.56
N ALA A 171 7.31 -15.82 17.93
CA ALA A 171 7.00 -15.68 16.52
C ALA A 171 8.07 -14.84 15.83
N ARG A 172 8.39 -15.21 14.59
CA ARG A 172 9.29 -14.45 13.70
C ARG A 172 8.53 -14.07 12.45
N ILE A 173 8.87 -12.90 11.89
CA ILE A 173 8.27 -12.41 10.66
C ILE A 173 9.39 -12.27 9.64
N VAL A 174 9.19 -12.85 8.45
CA VAL A 174 10.18 -12.76 7.37
C VAL A 174 9.52 -12.32 6.07
N PHE A 175 10.27 -11.61 5.23
CA PHE A 175 9.85 -11.13 3.93
C PHE A 175 10.62 -11.83 2.82
N LYS A 176 9.90 -12.51 1.96
CA LYS A 176 10.43 -13.04 0.72
C LYS A 176 10.21 -12.01 -0.37
N LYS A 177 11.29 -11.37 -0.84
CA LYS A 177 11.22 -10.37 -1.92
C LYS A 177 11.27 -10.97 -3.33
N LYS A 178 12.02 -12.06 -3.49
CA LYS A 178 12.38 -12.63 -4.79
C LYS A 178 11.34 -13.61 -5.30
N ARG A 179 11.24 -13.72 -6.62
CA ARG A 179 10.37 -14.70 -7.28
C ARG A 179 10.88 -16.13 -7.10
N PRO A 180 10.01 -17.15 -7.28
CA PRO A 180 10.40 -18.56 -7.17
C PRO A 180 11.55 -18.97 -8.12
N GLU A 181 11.64 -18.35 -9.30
CA GLU A 181 12.67 -18.61 -10.30
C GLU A 181 14.02 -17.95 -9.99
N GLU A 182 14.05 -16.97 -9.10
CA GLU A 182 15.30 -16.34 -8.68
C GLU A 182 16.01 -17.21 -7.62
N PRO A 183 17.35 -17.18 -7.54
CA PRO A 183 18.08 -17.92 -6.52
C PRO A 183 17.53 -17.61 -5.12
N MET A 184 17.12 -18.66 -4.40
CA MET A 184 16.66 -18.57 -3.02
C MET A 184 17.77 -17.95 -2.16
N GLY A 185 17.63 -16.66 -1.89
CA GLY A 185 18.35 -16.00 -0.81
C GLY A 185 17.63 -16.26 0.51
N ASN A 186 18.31 -15.96 1.61
CA ASN A 186 17.63 -15.90 2.91
C ASN A 186 16.55 -14.81 2.85
N PRO A 187 15.34 -15.06 3.36
CA PRO A 187 14.32 -14.03 3.44
C PRO A 187 14.78 -12.93 4.40
N ASP A 188 14.33 -11.71 4.15
CA ASP A 188 14.66 -10.57 5.01
C ASP A 188 13.91 -10.71 6.34
N VAL A 189 14.63 -10.69 7.45
CA VAL A 189 13.99 -10.73 8.78
C VAL A 189 13.36 -9.37 9.07
N LEU A 190 12.06 -9.38 9.34
CA LEU A 190 11.29 -8.19 9.69
C LEU A 190 11.09 -8.11 11.20
N VAL A 191 11.55 -7.01 11.81
CA VAL A 191 11.50 -6.84 13.28
C VAL A 191 10.58 -5.67 13.63
N HIS A 192 9.54 -5.94 14.42
CA HIS A 192 8.70 -4.88 14.99
C HIS A 192 9.56 -3.99 15.92
N PRO A 193 9.43 -2.64 15.91
CA PRO A 193 10.26 -1.74 16.72
C PRO A 193 10.30 -2.04 18.23
N GLU A 194 9.25 -2.69 18.73
CA GLU A 194 9.10 -3.08 20.13
C GLU A 194 9.39 -4.58 20.40
N CYS A 195 9.89 -5.33 19.42
CA CYS A 195 10.22 -6.76 19.57
C CYS A 195 11.71 -7.02 19.24
N ALA A 196 12.21 -8.18 19.69
CA ALA A 196 13.36 -8.83 19.09
C ALA A 196 12.92 -9.63 17.83
N GLU A 197 13.86 -10.23 17.10
CA GLU A 197 13.57 -11.13 15.94
C GLU A 197 12.52 -12.19 16.31
N PHE A 198 12.70 -12.85 17.45
CA PHE A 198 11.75 -13.79 18.02
C PHE A 198 10.86 -13.05 19.03
N CYS A 199 9.75 -12.49 18.58
CA CYS A 199 8.84 -11.77 19.45
C CYS A 199 7.96 -12.74 20.24
N PRO A 200 7.80 -12.57 21.57
CA PRO A 200 6.82 -13.35 22.32
C PRO A 200 5.42 -13.22 21.70
N LEU A 201 4.73 -14.33 21.44
CA LEU A 201 3.45 -14.34 20.75
C LEU A 201 2.41 -13.45 21.44
N ALA A 202 2.37 -13.47 22.78
CA ALA A 202 1.49 -12.61 23.57
C ALA A 202 1.77 -11.10 23.34
N LYS A 203 3.05 -10.72 23.22
CA LYS A 203 3.44 -9.34 22.94
C LYS A 203 3.07 -8.95 21.51
N LEU A 204 3.33 -9.83 20.55
CA LEU A 204 2.96 -9.61 19.15
C LEU A 204 1.44 -9.42 18.98
N LEU A 205 0.65 -10.24 19.69
CA LEU A 205 -0.81 -10.09 19.76
C LEU A 205 -1.18 -8.72 20.34
N GLN A 206 -0.62 -8.34 21.49
CA GLN A 206 -0.89 -7.04 22.12
C GLN A 206 -0.60 -5.86 21.18
N LEU A 207 0.51 -5.90 20.44
CA LEU A 207 0.90 -4.87 19.49
C LEU A 207 -0.07 -4.77 18.30
N SER A 208 -0.72 -5.87 17.94
CA SER A 208 -1.65 -5.95 16.81
C SER A 208 -3.10 -5.57 17.14
N MET A 209 -3.53 -5.77 18.39
CA MET A 209 -4.90 -5.55 18.85
C MET A 209 -5.49 -4.17 18.53
N PRO A 210 -4.75 -3.05 18.61
CA PRO A 210 -5.28 -1.73 18.26
C PRO A 210 -5.80 -1.63 16.82
N TYR A 211 -5.33 -2.51 15.93
CA TYR A 211 -5.68 -2.52 14.51
C TYR A 211 -6.79 -3.52 14.17
N PHE A 212 -7.26 -4.34 15.10
CA PHE A 212 -8.28 -5.35 14.81
C PHE A 212 -9.65 -4.74 14.56
N MET A 213 -10.34 -5.22 13.53
CA MET A 213 -11.73 -4.84 13.26
C MET A 213 -12.62 -6.08 13.26
N SER A 214 -13.75 -6.02 13.96
CA SER A 214 -14.80 -7.04 13.80
C SER A 214 -15.61 -6.78 12.53
N GLU A 215 -16.25 -7.80 11.98
CA GLU A 215 -17.10 -7.65 10.80
C GLU A 215 -18.26 -6.68 11.04
N GLY A 216 -18.90 -6.74 12.21
CA GLY A 216 -19.96 -5.79 12.58
C GLY A 216 -19.46 -4.35 12.68
N GLU A 217 -18.28 -4.12 13.27
CA GLU A 217 -17.67 -2.78 13.32
C GLU A 217 -17.31 -2.28 11.91
N TRP A 218 -16.78 -3.16 11.06
CA TRP A 218 -16.44 -2.84 9.68
C TRP A 218 -17.67 -2.42 8.88
N LEU A 219 -18.73 -3.23 8.91
CA LEU A 219 -20.00 -2.95 8.23
C LEU A 219 -20.61 -1.63 8.71
N GLN A 220 -20.62 -1.38 10.02
CA GLN A 220 -21.14 -0.13 10.57
C GLN A 220 -20.35 1.08 10.08
N ARG A 221 -19.02 1.01 10.01
CA ARG A 221 -18.16 2.13 9.59
C ARG A 221 -18.19 2.34 8.07
N CYS A 222 -18.39 1.29 7.29
CA CYS A 222 -18.49 1.36 5.83
C CYS A 222 -19.89 1.80 5.36
N HIS A 223 -20.93 1.61 6.18
CA HIS A 223 -22.23 2.20 5.95
C HIS A 223 -22.25 3.68 6.36
N THR A 224 -21.73 4.56 5.50
CA THR A 224 -22.12 5.98 5.55
C THR A 224 -23.60 6.10 5.15
N PRO A 225 -24.43 6.87 5.88
CA PRO A 225 -25.72 7.31 5.34
C PRO A 225 -25.44 7.99 4.01
N THR A 226 -26.14 7.59 2.95
CA THR A 226 -26.09 8.31 1.69
C THR A 226 -26.38 9.77 1.97
N VAL A 227 -25.40 10.66 1.78
CA VAL A 227 -25.68 12.10 1.70
C VAL A 227 -26.76 12.22 0.63
N PRO A 228 -27.96 12.75 0.94
CA PRO A 228 -28.97 12.96 -0.08
C PRO A 228 -28.30 13.76 -1.19
N LYS A 229 -28.24 13.20 -2.40
CA LYS A 229 -27.90 14.01 -3.57
C LYS A 229 -28.93 15.13 -3.56
N GLY A 230 -28.49 16.36 -3.26
CA GLY A 230 -29.26 17.53 -3.62
C GLY A 230 -29.66 17.42 -5.09
N PRO A 231 -30.79 18.03 -5.50
CA PRO A 231 -31.36 17.81 -6.83
C PRO A 231 -30.31 18.08 -7.88
N THR A 232 -29.78 17.00 -8.47
CA THR A 232 -28.87 17.05 -9.59
C THR A 232 -29.75 16.84 -10.79
N GLU A 233 -29.88 17.88 -11.62
CA GLU A 233 -30.40 17.77 -12.98
C GLU A 233 -29.72 16.58 -13.64
N ALA A 234 -30.51 15.53 -13.84
CA ALA A 234 -30.13 14.39 -14.65
C ALA A 234 -30.00 14.89 -16.09
N ALA A 235 -28.77 15.15 -16.52
CA ALA A 235 -28.45 15.22 -17.93
C ALA A 235 -28.75 13.83 -18.52
N LYS A 236 -29.91 13.72 -19.17
CA LYS A 236 -30.32 12.59 -19.99
C LYS A 236 -29.35 12.47 -21.17
N TYR A 237 -28.62 11.37 -21.25
CA TYR A 237 -28.14 10.83 -22.51
C TYR A 237 -28.93 9.55 -22.74
N ASP A 238 -29.92 9.65 -23.62
CA ASP A 238 -30.73 8.53 -24.09
C ASP A 238 -30.10 8.05 -25.40
N ILE A 239 -29.69 6.79 -25.46
CA ILE A 239 -28.86 6.22 -26.54
C ILE A 239 -29.74 5.66 -27.67
N ASP A 240 -31.06 5.69 -27.53
CA ASP A 240 -31.97 4.98 -28.44
C ASP A 240 -32.81 5.89 -29.37
N ASN A 241 -32.31 7.08 -29.77
CA ASN A 241 -32.95 7.85 -30.84
C ASN A 241 -32.04 8.03 -32.06
N PRO A 242 -32.25 7.25 -33.15
CA PRO A 242 -31.38 7.30 -34.33
C PRO A 242 -31.72 8.43 -35.33
N ASN A 243 -32.47 9.46 -34.95
CA ASN A 243 -32.80 10.59 -35.84
C ASN A 243 -32.48 11.97 -35.22
N ALA A 244 -31.33 12.12 -34.57
CA ALA A 244 -30.77 13.43 -34.20
C ALA A 244 -29.45 13.68 -34.94
#